data_AF-C3ZRG1-F1
#
_entry.id   AF-C3ZRG1-F1
#
_cell.length_a   1.000
_cell.length_b   1.000
_cell.length_c   1.000
_cell.angle_alpha   90.00
_cell.angle_beta   90.00
_cell.angle_gamma   90.00
#
_symmetry.space_group_name_H-M   'P 1'
#
loop_
_entity.id
_entity.type
_entity.pdbx_description
1 polymer ?
#
loop_
_entity_poly.entity_id
_entity_poly.type
_entity_poly.pdbx_seq_one_letter_code
_entity_poly.pdbx_strand_id
1 'polypeptide(L)'
;MATQNTCYIFCLPDEILEMILGYPSYEQISNLRSVCRKFDQVCQHLLNQGFVKVDMYHAQCYKTLKARLPRRESERRNHPMARHADILSAIETRLSLLGMTFMKYVDMNLCCFIPGKVVDEIYRVLWFINSTPAPPRAHELLQELRDISSMAMEYFDDKIAPSLKSKIPVEMSVRITPNIPVASTSGLDQYSQVA
;
A
#
# COMPACT_ATOMS: atom_id res chain seq x y z
N MET A 1 -28.49 -0.53 42.39
CA MET A 1 -27.02 -0.59 42.37
C MET A 1 -26.61 -1.00 40.96
N ALA A 2 -26.28 -0.03 40.10
CA ALA A 2 -25.80 -0.33 38.76
C ALA A 2 -24.32 -0.71 38.87
N THR A 3 -24.01 -2.00 38.71
CA THR A 3 -22.64 -2.43 38.44
C THR A 3 -22.22 -1.79 37.13
N GLN A 4 -21.38 -0.75 37.21
CA GLN A 4 -20.64 -0.29 36.05
C GLN A 4 -19.80 -1.48 35.60
N ASN A 5 -20.18 -2.10 34.48
CA ASN A 5 -19.33 -3.03 33.75
C ASN A 5 -18.20 -2.21 33.13
N THR A 6 -17.26 -1.75 33.96
CA THR A 6 -16.06 -1.08 33.52
C THR A 6 -15.19 -2.15 32.89
N CYS A 7 -15.22 -2.24 31.56
CA CYS A 7 -14.37 -3.17 30.85
C CYS A 7 -12.92 -2.69 31.02
N TYR A 8 -12.17 -3.37 31.91
CA TYR A 8 -10.81 -2.99 32.34
C TYR A 8 -9.84 -2.79 31.18
N ILE A 9 -10.11 -3.40 30.02
CA ILE A 9 -9.33 -3.21 28.80
C ILE A 9 -9.27 -1.74 28.35
N PHE A 10 -10.33 -0.95 28.59
CA PHE A 10 -10.36 0.47 28.20
C PHE A 10 -9.58 1.37 29.15
N CYS A 11 -9.15 0.85 30.30
CA CYS A 11 -8.28 1.56 31.24
C CYS A 11 -6.79 1.37 30.91
N LEU A 12 -6.46 0.50 29.96
CA LEU A 12 -5.08 0.28 29.53
C LEU A 12 -4.59 1.47 28.68
N PRO A 13 -3.31 1.84 28.81
CA PRO A 13 -2.66 2.76 27.88
C PRO A 13 -2.71 2.24 26.43
N ASP A 14 -2.72 3.17 25.48
CA ASP A 14 -2.82 2.88 24.05
C ASP A 14 -1.69 1.96 23.59
N GLU A 15 -0.48 2.11 24.14
CA GLU A 15 0.67 1.29 23.81
C GLU A 15 0.46 -0.19 24.17
N ILE A 16 -0.19 -0.45 25.31
CA ILE A 16 -0.50 -1.82 25.74
C ILE A 16 -1.63 -2.40 24.87
N LEU A 17 -2.61 -1.58 24.51
CA LEU A 17 -3.65 -1.98 23.58
C LEU A 17 -3.09 -2.27 22.19
N GLU A 18 -2.17 -1.46 21.68
CA GLU A 18 -1.47 -1.70 20.43
C GLU A 18 -0.69 -3.02 20.46
N MET A 19 -0.01 -3.31 21.57
CA MET A 19 0.68 -4.60 21.73
C MET A 19 -0.29 -5.79 21.69
N ILE A 20 -1.45 -5.70 22.35
CA ILE A 20 -2.44 -6.77 22.37
C ILE A 20 -3.11 -6.91 20.99
N LEU A 21 -3.56 -5.79 20.42
CA LEU A 21 -4.28 -5.74 19.16
C LEU A 21 -3.38 -5.88 17.93
N GLY A 22 -2.06 -5.85 18.10
CA GLY A 22 -1.07 -6.09 17.04
C GLY A 22 -0.73 -7.57 16.82
N TYR A 23 -1.22 -8.50 17.65
CA TYR A 23 -1.02 -9.94 17.46
C TYR A 23 -1.86 -10.57 16.33
N PRO A 24 -3.15 -10.20 16.16
CA PRO A 24 -3.96 -10.68 15.04
C PRO A 24 -3.41 -10.25 13.67
N SER A 25 -3.91 -10.87 12.60
CA SER A 25 -3.59 -10.45 11.23
C SER A 25 -4.12 -9.04 10.94
N TYR A 26 -3.57 -8.36 9.94
CA TYR A 26 -4.04 -7.02 9.58
C TYR A 26 -5.49 -7.02 9.08
N GLU A 27 -5.96 -8.09 8.44
CA GLU A 27 -7.40 -8.28 8.13
C GLU A 27 -8.25 -8.30 9.41
N GLN A 28 -7.81 -9.02 10.44
CA GLN A 28 -8.50 -9.07 11.73
C GLN A 28 -8.46 -7.70 12.43
N ILE A 29 -7.33 -7.00 12.38
CA ILE A 29 -7.19 -5.62 12.89
C ILE A 29 -8.17 -4.68 12.19
N SER A 30 -8.33 -4.78 10.87
CA SER A 30 -9.35 -4.01 10.13
C SER A 30 -10.77 -4.28 10.64
N ASN A 31 -11.10 -5.52 10.97
CA ASN A 31 -12.43 -5.88 11.50
C ASN A 31 -12.64 -5.38 12.94
N LEU A 32 -11.60 -5.38 13.76
CA LEU A 32 -11.64 -4.92 15.15
C LEU A 32 -12.00 -3.43 15.30
N ARG A 33 -11.79 -2.62 14.25
CA ARG A 33 -12.20 -1.22 14.22
C ARG A 33 -13.69 -1.00 14.46
N SER A 34 -14.54 -1.95 14.07
CA SER A 34 -15.99 -1.85 14.24
C SER A 34 -16.46 -2.09 15.68
N VAL A 35 -15.58 -2.55 16.58
CA VAL A 35 -15.94 -2.93 17.96
C VAL A 35 -16.28 -1.71 18.82
N CYS A 36 -15.39 -0.71 18.89
CA CYS A 36 -15.63 0.53 19.63
C CYS A 36 -14.68 1.65 19.18
N ARG A 37 -14.95 2.90 19.60
CA ARG A 37 -14.13 4.07 19.22
C ARG A 37 -12.66 3.96 19.63
N LYS A 38 -12.38 3.36 20.80
CA LYS A 38 -11.01 3.17 21.29
C LYS A 38 -10.25 2.17 20.43
N PHE A 39 -10.89 1.06 20.09
CA PHE A 39 -10.34 0.05 19.19
C PHE A 39 -10.14 0.61 17.78
N ASP A 40 -11.11 1.39 17.27
CA ASP A 40 -10.97 2.06 15.98
C ASP A 40 -9.72 2.93 15.93
N GLN A 41 -9.52 3.82 16.91
CA GLN A 41 -8.33 4.69 16.97
C GLN A 41 -7.01 3.89 16.98
N VAL A 42 -6.92 2.88 17.85
CA VAL A 42 -5.72 2.04 17.98
C VAL A 42 -5.46 1.23 16.70
N CYS A 43 -6.49 0.58 16.15
CA CYS A 43 -6.36 -0.23 14.94
C CYS A 43 -6.07 0.62 13.70
N GLN A 44 -6.60 1.84 13.61
CA GLN A 44 -6.21 2.79 12.55
C GLN A 44 -4.71 3.07 12.59
N HIS A 45 -4.15 3.29 13.78
CA HIS A 45 -2.71 3.48 13.95
C HIS A 45 -1.90 2.24 13.52
N LEU A 46 -2.32 1.06 13.98
CA LEU A 46 -1.68 -0.21 13.63
C LEU A 46 -1.70 -0.48 12.12
N LEU A 47 -2.79 -0.20 11.42
CA LEU A 47 -2.90 -0.39 9.97
C LEU A 47 -2.01 0.57 9.18
N ASN A 48 -1.98 1.84 9.58
CA ASN A 48 -1.09 2.85 8.97
C ASN A 48 0.37 2.43 9.14
N GLN A 49 0.77 2.09 10.37
CA GLN A 49 2.11 1.57 10.63
C GLN A 49 2.40 0.28 9.88
N GLY A 50 1.41 -0.61 9.76
CA GLY A 50 1.55 -1.89 9.08
C GLY A 50 1.96 -1.75 7.62
N PHE A 51 1.32 -0.82 6.91
CA PHE A 51 1.66 -0.51 5.52
C PHE A 51 3.08 0.06 5.40
N VAL A 52 3.47 0.99 6.27
CA VAL A 52 4.84 1.55 6.28
C VAL A 52 5.88 0.47 6.59
N LYS A 53 5.62 -0.39 7.57
CA LYS A 53 6.52 -1.49 7.97
C LYS A 53 6.73 -2.49 6.83
N VAL A 54 5.66 -2.86 6.12
CA VAL A 54 5.78 -3.84 5.01
C VAL A 54 6.51 -3.24 3.80
N ASP A 55 6.30 -1.96 3.51
CA ASP A 55 7.04 -1.25 2.46
C ASP A 55 8.54 -1.18 2.77
N MET A 56 8.90 -0.83 4.01
CA MET A 56 10.30 -0.84 4.47
C MET A 56 10.92 -2.24 4.43
N TYR A 57 10.16 -3.27 4.84
CA TYR A 57 10.63 -4.65 4.83
C TYR A 57 10.88 -5.15 3.39
N HIS A 58 9.96 -4.86 2.47
CA HIS A 58 10.15 -5.12 1.04
C HIS A 58 11.42 -4.43 0.52
N ALA A 59 11.60 -3.14 0.79
CA ALA A 59 12.76 -2.38 0.33
C ALA A 59 14.08 -3.00 0.81
N GLN A 60 14.11 -3.50 2.04
CA GLN A 60 15.27 -4.22 2.60
C GLN A 60 15.52 -5.55 1.89
N CYS A 61 14.48 -6.35 1.63
CA CYS A 61 14.58 -7.58 0.85
C CYS A 61 15.12 -7.30 -0.56
N TYR A 62 14.58 -6.29 -1.23
CA TYR A 62 14.95 -5.92 -2.60
C TYR A 62 16.38 -5.40 -2.70
N LYS A 63 16.81 -4.55 -1.76
CA LYS A 63 18.20 -4.07 -1.66
C LYS A 63 19.18 -5.23 -1.49
N THR A 64 18.86 -6.18 -0.62
CA THR A 64 19.70 -7.36 -0.35
C THR A 64 19.81 -8.26 -1.58
N LEU A 65 18.71 -8.46 -2.30
CA LEU A 65 18.69 -9.22 -3.54
C LEU A 65 19.50 -8.53 -4.64
N LYS A 66 19.27 -7.23 -4.85
CA LYS A 66 19.94 -6.44 -5.89
C LYS A 66 21.47 -6.42 -5.72
N ALA A 67 21.96 -6.45 -4.48
CA ALA A 67 23.39 -6.55 -4.20
C ALA A 67 24.03 -7.87 -4.66
N ARG A 68 23.24 -8.93 -4.85
CA ARG A 68 23.69 -10.26 -5.33
C ARG A 68 23.51 -10.45 -6.83
N LEU A 69 22.84 -9.52 -7.52
CA LEU A 69 22.57 -9.64 -8.95
C LEU A 69 23.70 -9.05 -9.81
N PRO A 70 23.98 -9.63 -10.99
CA PRO A 70 24.90 -9.04 -11.95
C PRO A 70 24.46 -7.65 -12.42
N ARG A 71 25.43 -6.77 -12.73
CA ARG A 71 25.15 -5.42 -13.23
C ARG A 71 24.53 -5.40 -14.63
N ARG A 72 24.86 -6.39 -15.48
CA ARG A 72 24.35 -6.48 -16.86
C ARG A 72 23.01 -7.21 -16.91
N GLU A 73 22.06 -6.66 -17.68
CA GLU A 73 20.71 -7.22 -17.83
C GLU A 73 20.71 -8.61 -18.47
N SER A 74 21.55 -8.85 -19.47
CA SER A 74 21.68 -10.15 -20.13
C SER A 74 22.12 -11.26 -19.16
N GLU A 75 23.01 -10.95 -18.21
CA GLU A 75 23.47 -11.88 -17.18
C GLU A 75 22.42 -12.08 -16.08
N ARG A 76 21.65 -11.03 -15.75
CA ARG A 76 20.54 -11.14 -14.79
C ARG A 76 19.47 -12.12 -15.23
N ARG A 77 19.07 -12.09 -16.50
CA ARG A 77 18.00 -12.96 -17.02
C ARG A 77 18.29 -14.45 -16.89
N ASN A 78 19.57 -14.82 -16.90
CA ASN A 78 20.03 -16.20 -16.75
C ASN A 78 20.40 -16.55 -15.30
N HIS A 79 20.29 -15.61 -14.36
CA HIS A 79 20.70 -15.80 -12.97
C HIS A 79 19.65 -16.59 -12.18
N PRO A 80 20.04 -17.50 -11.26
CA PRO A 80 19.08 -18.28 -10.46
C PRO A 80 18.05 -17.44 -9.68
N MET A 81 18.46 -16.23 -9.24
CA MET A 81 17.62 -15.28 -8.50
C MET A 81 16.82 -14.31 -9.38
N ALA A 82 16.82 -14.48 -10.71
CA ALA A 82 16.05 -13.62 -11.63
C ALA A 82 14.55 -13.62 -11.27
N ARG A 83 14.00 -14.81 -10.98
CA ARG A 83 12.59 -14.96 -10.58
C ARG A 83 12.26 -14.21 -9.30
N HIS A 84 13.13 -14.24 -8.30
CA HIS A 84 12.95 -13.46 -7.07
C HIS A 84 12.97 -11.96 -7.34
N ALA A 85 13.81 -11.49 -8.26
CA ALA A 85 13.86 -10.09 -8.68
C ALA A 85 12.53 -9.65 -9.33
N ASP A 86 12.02 -10.46 -10.26
CA ASP A 86 10.75 -10.18 -10.96
C ASP A 86 9.57 -10.12 -9.98
N ILE A 87 9.51 -11.05 -9.02
CA ILE A 87 8.47 -11.08 -7.99
C ILE A 87 8.57 -9.82 -7.10
N LEU A 88 9.77 -9.49 -6.61
CA LEU A 88 9.95 -8.31 -5.76
C LEU A 88 9.63 -7.01 -6.49
N SER A 89 10.01 -6.87 -7.77
CA SER A 89 9.65 -5.70 -8.58
C SER A 89 8.14 -5.60 -8.80
N ALA A 90 7.45 -6.72 -8.99
CA ALA A 90 6.00 -6.74 -9.09
C ALA A 90 5.31 -6.35 -7.77
N ILE A 91 5.84 -6.77 -6.61
CA ILE A 91 5.37 -6.32 -5.29
C ILE A 91 5.60 -4.82 -5.10
N GLU A 92 6.77 -4.29 -5.49
CA GLU A 92 7.10 -2.86 -5.44
C GLU A 92 6.08 -2.01 -6.21
N THR A 93 5.65 -2.53 -7.38
CA THR A 93 4.63 -1.88 -8.21
C THR A 93 3.27 -1.84 -7.51
N ARG A 94 2.88 -2.94 -6.84
CA ARG A 94 1.62 -2.99 -6.06
C ARG A 94 1.68 -2.05 -4.85
N LEU A 95 2.78 -2.04 -4.11
CA LEU A 95 3.02 -1.13 -2.98
C LEU A 95 2.91 0.33 -3.41
N SER A 96 3.54 0.69 -4.53
CA SER A 96 3.50 2.05 -5.08
C SER A 96 2.07 2.48 -5.45
N LEU A 97 1.30 1.60 -6.10
CA LEU A 97 -0.09 1.88 -6.46
C LEU A 97 -0.97 2.08 -5.22
N LEU A 98 -0.86 1.20 -4.23
CA LEU A 98 -1.54 1.36 -2.93
C LEU A 98 -1.12 2.66 -2.24
N GLY A 99 0.17 2.98 -2.26
CA GLY A 99 0.71 4.23 -1.74
C GLY A 99 0.04 5.45 -2.35
N MET A 100 -0.02 5.50 -3.68
CA MET A 100 -0.66 6.60 -4.43
C MET A 100 -2.17 6.71 -4.18
N THR A 101 -2.86 5.58 -3.99
CA THR A 101 -4.31 5.58 -3.73
C THR A 101 -4.62 6.06 -2.31
N PHE A 102 -3.96 5.49 -1.30
CA PHE A 102 -4.37 5.66 0.10
C PHE A 102 -3.57 6.73 0.85
N MET A 103 -2.24 6.79 0.69
CA MET A 103 -1.37 7.51 1.63
C MET A 103 -1.68 9.00 1.69
N LYS A 104 -2.05 9.63 0.57
CA LYS A 104 -2.45 11.05 0.58
C LYS A 104 -3.60 11.33 1.55
N TYR A 105 -4.59 10.44 1.67
CA TYR A 105 -5.72 10.62 2.58
C TYR A 105 -5.35 10.25 4.01
N VAL A 106 -4.42 9.30 4.18
CA VAL A 106 -3.86 8.93 5.48
C VAL A 106 -3.04 10.07 6.07
N ASP A 107 -2.19 10.71 5.28
CA ASP A 107 -1.35 11.84 5.69
C ASP A 107 -2.18 13.07 6.04
N MET A 108 -3.32 13.28 5.37
CA MET A 108 -4.31 14.32 5.70
C MET A 108 -5.22 13.93 6.89
N ASN A 109 -5.01 12.76 7.50
CA ASN A 109 -5.84 12.22 8.58
C ASN A 109 -7.34 12.13 8.23
N LEU A 110 -7.66 11.88 6.96
CA LEU A 110 -9.03 11.74 6.45
C LEU A 110 -9.55 10.30 6.56
N CYS A 111 -8.67 9.33 6.49
CA CYS A 111 -8.92 7.92 6.75
C CYS A 111 -7.62 7.22 7.16
N CYS A 112 -7.70 6.01 7.72
CA CYS A 112 -6.53 5.14 7.84
C CYS A 112 -6.35 4.29 6.57
N PHE A 113 -5.24 3.55 6.51
CA PHE A 113 -5.09 2.45 5.57
C PHE A 113 -6.12 1.36 5.92
N ILE A 114 -6.98 1.01 4.96
CA ILE A 114 -8.12 0.10 5.13
C ILE A 114 -7.80 -1.35 4.72
N PRO A 115 -7.03 -1.61 3.65
CA PRO A 115 -6.83 -2.95 3.09
C PRO A 115 -5.91 -3.88 3.92
N GLY A 116 -6.29 -4.23 5.14
CA GLY A 116 -5.49 -5.08 6.04
C GLY A 116 -5.08 -6.42 5.41
N LYS A 117 -6.01 -7.10 4.71
CA LYS A 117 -5.72 -8.36 3.99
C LYS A 117 -4.60 -8.24 2.96
N VAL A 118 -4.44 -7.06 2.34
CA VAL A 118 -3.37 -6.81 1.36
C VAL A 118 -2.00 -6.84 2.04
N VAL A 119 -1.89 -6.29 3.25
CA VAL A 119 -0.64 -6.31 4.04
C VAL A 119 -0.30 -7.73 4.45
N ASP A 120 -1.28 -8.50 4.93
CA ASP A 120 -1.11 -9.91 5.27
C ASP A 120 -0.57 -10.71 4.08
N GLU A 121 -1.15 -10.49 2.90
CA GLU A 121 -0.76 -11.18 1.67
C GLU A 121 0.66 -10.79 1.20
N ILE A 122 1.04 -9.52 1.33
CA ILE A 122 2.42 -9.10 1.01
C ILE A 122 3.41 -9.79 1.95
N TYR A 123 3.15 -9.84 3.26
CA TYR A 123 4.03 -10.57 4.19
C TYR A 123 4.11 -12.06 3.86
N ARG A 124 2.98 -12.70 3.52
CA ARG A 124 2.93 -14.11 3.11
C ARG A 124 3.83 -14.36 1.89
N VAL A 125 3.71 -13.53 0.86
CA VAL A 125 4.53 -13.65 -0.36
C VAL A 125 6.01 -13.38 -0.05
N LEU A 126 6.34 -12.33 0.70
CA LEU A 126 7.72 -11.99 1.06
C LEU A 126 8.37 -13.12 1.89
N TRP A 127 7.63 -13.72 2.82
CA TRP A 127 8.10 -14.88 3.57
C TRP A 127 8.32 -16.10 2.67
N PHE A 128 7.38 -16.37 1.77
CA PHE A 128 7.44 -17.50 0.83
C PHE A 128 8.67 -17.43 -0.08
N ILE A 129 8.94 -16.27 -0.69
CA ILE A 129 10.11 -16.11 -1.59
C ILE A 129 11.44 -16.21 -0.84
N ASN A 130 11.48 -15.81 0.43
CA ASN A 130 12.70 -15.85 1.24
C ASN A 130 13.00 -17.29 1.71
N SER A 131 11.96 -18.13 1.81
CA SER A 131 12.06 -19.53 2.24
C SER A 131 12.16 -20.52 1.07
N THR A 132 11.94 -20.06 -0.18
CA THR A 132 11.86 -20.93 -1.37
C THR A 132 13.00 -20.63 -2.36
N PRO A 133 13.86 -21.60 -2.68
CA PRO A 133 14.97 -21.39 -3.61
C PRO A 133 14.54 -21.29 -5.07
N ALA A 134 13.37 -21.84 -5.44
CA ALA A 134 12.86 -21.86 -6.81
C ALA A 134 11.36 -21.48 -6.85
N PRO A 135 11.01 -20.19 -6.69
CA PRO A 135 9.63 -19.76 -6.68
C PRO A 135 8.94 -19.96 -8.05
N PRO A 136 7.60 -20.10 -8.07
CA PRO A 136 6.82 -20.15 -9.30
C PRO A 136 6.88 -18.79 -10.03
N ARG A 137 6.23 -18.70 -11.20
CA ARG A 137 6.26 -17.44 -11.96
C ARG A 137 5.52 -16.35 -11.19
N ALA A 138 5.95 -15.10 -11.35
CA ALA A 138 5.38 -13.97 -10.61
C ALA A 138 3.86 -13.83 -10.80
N HIS A 139 3.32 -14.14 -11.98
CA HIS A 139 1.87 -14.07 -12.21
C HIS A 139 1.07 -15.15 -11.47
N GLU A 140 1.65 -16.33 -11.25
CA GLU A 140 1.02 -17.43 -10.51
C GLU A 140 1.03 -17.11 -9.01
N LEU A 141 2.17 -16.66 -8.48
CA LEU A 141 2.32 -16.36 -7.06
C LEU A 141 1.53 -15.13 -6.61
N LEU A 142 1.49 -14.09 -7.44
CA LEU A 142 0.96 -12.77 -7.08
C LEU A 142 -0.50 -12.57 -7.50
N GLN A 143 -1.19 -13.62 -7.96
CA GLN A 143 -2.56 -13.51 -8.44
C GLN A 143 -3.48 -12.96 -7.32
N GLU A 144 -3.49 -13.60 -6.15
CA GLU A 144 -4.31 -13.15 -5.03
C GLU A 144 -3.94 -11.72 -4.62
N LEU A 145 -2.64 -11.43 -4.44
CA LEU A 145 -2.18 -10.08 -4.12
C LEU A 145 -2.73 -9.05 -5.11
N ARG A 146 -2.66 -9.30 -6.42
CA ARG A 146 -3.16 -8.39 -7.45
C ARG A 146 -4.67 -8.20 -7.31
N ASP A 147 -5.43 -9.29 -7.19
CA ASP A 147 -6.89 -9.24 -7.14
C ASP A 147 -7.38 -8.44 -5.92
N ILE A 148 -6.91 -8.77 -4.72
CA ILE A 148 -7.35 -8.08 -3.49
C ILE A 148 -6.92 -6.61 -3.45
N SER A 149 -5.76 -6.29 -4.02
CA SER A 149 -5.27 -4.91 -4.03
C SER A 149 -5.93 -4.07 -5.12
N SER A 150 -6.29 -4.65 -6.28
CA SER A 150 -7.12 -3.97 -7.29
C SER A 150 -8.53 -3.70 -6.77
N MET A 151 -9.19 -4.72 -6.21
CA MET A 151 -10.52 -4.55 -5.61
C MET A 151 -10.53 -3.47 -4.51
N ALA A 152 -9.48 -3.43 -3.67
CA ALA A 152 -9.37 -2.43 -2.62
C ALA A 152 -9.25 -1.00 -3.18
N MET A 153 -8.43 -0.79 -4.21
CA MET A 153 -8.25 0.53 -4.81
C MET A 153 -9.51 0.99 -5.54
N GLU A 154 -10.13 0.12 -6.35
CA GLU A 154 -11.38 0.41 -7.07
C GLU A 154 -12.50 0.77 -6.10
N TYR A 155 -12.71 -0.04 -5.05
CA TYR A 155 -13.72 0.26 -4.04
C TYR A 155 -13.45 1.59 -3.34
N PHE A 156 -12.19 1.88 -3.02
CA PHE A 156 -11.82 3.13 -2.38
C PHE A 156 -12.12 4.32 -3.30
N ASP A 157 -11.69 4.28 -4.55
CA ASP A 157 -11.89 5.38 -5.50
C ASP A 157 -13.38 5.61 -5.83
N ASP A 158 -14.18 4.54 -5.90
CA ASP A 158 -15.61 4.63 -6.24
C ASP A 158 -16.49 5.00 -5.04
N LYS A 159 -16.20 4.44 -3.86
CA LYS A 159 -17.12 4.51 -2.70
C LYS A 159 -16.64 5.41 -1.58
N ILE A 160 -15.34 5.57 -1.40
CA ILE A 160 -14.76 6.24 -0.21
C ILE A 160 -14.22 7.62 -0.58
N ALA A 161 -13.29 7.68 -1.54
CA ALA A 161 -12.61 8.89 -1.97
C ALA A 161 -13.55 10.07 -2.30
N PRO A 162 -14.71 9.89 -2.97
CA PRO A 162 -15.60 11.00 -3.28
C PRO A 162 -16.12 11.73 -2.04
N SER A 163 -16.37 10.99 -0.96
CA SER A 163 -16.84 11.55 0.32
C SER A 163 -15.74 12.26 1.12
N LEU A 164 -14.46 11.94 0.84
CA LEU A 164 -13.31 12.55 1.49
C LEU A 164 -12.85 13.81 0.76
N LYS A 165 -12.95 13.83 -0.58
CA LYS A 165 -12.55 14.99 -1.41
C LYS A 165 -13.30 16.27 -1.06
N SER A 166 -14.56 16.18 -0.62
CA SER A 166 -15.34 17.34 -0.16
C SER A 166 -14.80 17.98 1.13
N LYS A 167 -13.96 17.27 1.88
CA LYS A 167 -13.35 17.73 3.14
C LYS A 167 -11.95 18.32 2.95
N ILE A 168 -11.38 18.24 1.74
CA ILE A 168 -10.05 18.79 1.43
C ILE A 168 -10.18 20.30 1.23
N PRO A 169 -9.44 21.14 1.97
CA PRO A 169 -9.44 22.59 1.78
C PRO A 169 -8.99 22.97 0.36
N VAL A 170 -9.67 23.95 -0.25
CA VAL A 170 -9.50 24.36 -1.66
C VAL A 170 -8.05 24.75 -2.01
N GLU A 171 -7.26 25.25 -1.05
CA GLU A 171 -5.85 25.61 -1.26
C GLU A 171 -4.92 24.42 -1.52
N MET A 172 -5.28 23.19 -1.13
CA MET A 172 -4.48 21.98 -1.40
C MET A 172 -4.85 21.28 -2.72
N SER A 173 -6.02 21.58 -3.31
CA SER A 173 -6.46 20.96 -4.57
C SER A 173 -5.64 21.38 -5.80
N VAL A 174 -4.94 22.53 -5.74
CA VAL A 174 -4.19 23.07 -6.90
C VAL A 174 -2.87 22.32 -7.16
N ARG A 175 -2.33 21.58 -6.17
CA ARG A 175 -1.11 20.77 -6.35
C ARG A 175 -1.38 19.35 -6.87
N ILE A 176 -2.64 18.99 -7.12
CA ILE A 176 -3.06 17.58 -7.29
C ILE A 176 -3.45 17.26 -8.75
N THR A 177 -3.49 18.22 -9.67
CA THR A 177 -3.61 17.90 -11.10
C THR A 177 -2.28 17.33 -11.60
N PRO A 178 -2.25 16.13 -12.23
CA PRO A 178 -1.11 15.80 -13.07
C PRO A 178 -1.09 16.85 -14.17
N ASN A 179 0.06 17.51 -14.32
CA ASN A 179 0.31 18.49 -15.36
C ASN A 179 0.28 17.73 -16.71
N ILE A 180 -0.91 17.50 -17.28
CA ILE A 180 -1.05 17.04 -18.65
C ILE A 180 -0.72 18.25 -19.50
N PRO A 181 0.35 18.24 -20.31
CA PRO A 181 0.57 19.31 -21.27
C PRO A 181 -0.57 19.21 -22.29
N VAL A 182 -1.51 20.15 -22.22
CA VAL A 182 -2.46 20.38 -23.29
C VAL A 182 -1.64 20.88 -24.48
N ALA A 183 -1.47 20.04 -25.49
CA ALA A 183 -0.92 20.46 -26.77
C ALA A 183 -1.88 21.49 -27.38
N SER A 184 -1.53 22.75 -27.26
CA SER A 184 -2.14 23.84 -28.01
C SER A 184 -1.76 23.68 -29.49
N THR A 185 -2.62 23.06 -30.29
CA THR A 185 -2.57 23.18 -31.75
C THR A 185 -3.66 24.12 -32.21
N SER A 186 -3.33 25.41 -32.26
CA SER A 186 -4.04 26.41 -33.05
C SER A 186 -2.99 27.37 -33.62
N GLY A 187 -2.83 27.33 -34.94
CA GLY A 187 -1.87 28.18 -35.65
C GLY A 187 -1.47 27.57 -36.99
N LEU A 188 -2.40 27.58 -37.94
CA LEU A 188 -2.08 27.53 -39.36
C LEU A 188 -1.23 28.75 -39.74
N ASP A 189 -0.40 28.52 -40.75
CA ASP A 189 0.20 29.47 -41.67
C ASP A 189 1.58 30.11 -41.38
N GLN A 190 2.39 30.00 -42.44
CA GLN A 190 3.61 30.73 -42.80
C GLN A 190 4.92 30.26 -42.16
N TYR A 191 5.69 29.46 -42.91
CA TYR A 191 6.93 29.93 -43.54
C TYR A 191 7.34 29.02 -44.72
N SER A 192 7.54 29.67 -45.86
CA SER A 192 8.06 29.13 -47.12
C SER A 192 9.52 28.65 -47.03
N GLN A 193 9.86 27.73 -47.94
CA GLN A 193 11.12 27.62 -48.71
C GLN A 193 12.44 27.59 -47.94
N VAL A 194 13.19 26.48 -48.02
CA VAL A 194 14.38 26.38 -48.90
C VAL A 194 14.88 24.92 -49.01
N ALA A 195 15.27 24.56 -50.23
CA ALA A 195 16.05 23.39 -50.69
C ALA A 195 15.37 22.00 -50.70
#